data_AF-A0A352RHD2-F1
#
_entry.id   AF-A0A352RHD2-F1
#
_cell.length_a   1.000
_cell.length_b   1.000
_cell.length_c   1.000
_cell.angle_alpha   90.00
_cell.angle_beta   90.00
_cell.angle_gamma   90.00
#
_symmetry.space_group_name_H-M   'P 1'
#
loop_
_entity.id
_entity.type
_entity.pdbx_description
1 polymer ?
#
loop_
_entity_poly.entity_id
_entity_poly.type
_entity_poly.pdbx_seq_one_letter_code
_entity_poly.pdbx_strand_id
1 'polypeptide(L)'
;MTHNKRQIKIVILQIIQNINEKCKKELWLGKIMSQSTFSVVFHSIIFLFIAFPEVVNAVQTQDQLVANFDSKLEITTDNIAARVLGSKKRVVITVIDLFNHETQERDTQTDLLEEKFTDSLYKKLPDQVVPYFEIVYLRLEWRSTFPEIKHDPLTEDIAKLTNADWLLTGTHQTNDGLLSVSLELYDLKSEDLLWQTVVGINSTIENDLEKNAQLENGLEEEVAQKFEQNSSLFPTQNDTQ
;
A
#
# COMPACT_ATOMS: atom_id res chain seq x y z
N MET A 1 -49.37 27.71 -21.51
CA MET A 1 -48.27 27.04 -20.77
C MET A 1 -48.76 25.91 -19.82
N THR A 2 -49.85 25.21 -20.15
CA THR A 2 -50.57 24.27 -19.24
C THR A 2 -50.66 22.83 -19.74
N HIS A 3 -50.36 22.57 -21.02
CA HIS A 3 -50.46 21.23 -21.62
C HIS A 3 -49.26 20.33 -21.28
N ASN A 4 -48.06 20.91 -21.15
CA ASN A 4 -46.82 20.15 -20.97
C ASN A 4 -46.69 19.55 -19.54
N LYS A 5 -47.14 20.28 -18.51
CA LYS A 5 -47.16 19.78 -17.12
C LYS A 5 -48.13 18.59 -16.92
N ARG A 6 -49.24 18.54 -17.68
CA ARG A 6 -50.23 17.45 -17.56
C ARG A 6 -49.73 16.15 -18.17
N GLN A 7 -48.96 16.24 -19.27
CA GLN A 7 -48.33 15.07 -19.91
C GLN A 7 -47.22 14.48 -19.05
N ILE A 8 -46.36 15.32 -18.46
CA ILE A 8 -45.30 14.87 -17.54
C ILE A 8 -45.88 14.14 -16.32
N LYS A 9 -47.00 14.62 -15.76
CA LYS A 9 -47.66 13.98 -14.62
C LYS A 9 -48.19 12.57 -14.95
N ILE A 10 -48.70 12.36 -16.16
CA ILE A 10 -49.21 11.06 -16.62
C ILE A 10 -48.06 10.05 -16.80
N VAL A 11 -46.95 10.49 -17.40
CA VAL A 11 -45.75 9.66 -17.60
C VAL A 11 -45.15 9.23 -16.25
N ILE A 12 -45.07 10.15 -15.28
CA ILE A 12 -44.57 9.83 -13.93
C ILE A 12 -45.48 8.80 -13.23
N LEU A 13 -46.80 8.93 -13.35
CA LEU A 13 -47.75 7.97 -12.79
C LEU A 13 -47.61 6.56 -13.40
N GLN A 14 -47.38 6.48 -14.71
CA GLN A 14 -47.15 5.20 -15.40
C GLN A 14 -45.82 4.55 -14.98
N ILE A 15 -44.75 5.34 -14.80
CA ILE A 15 -43.46 4.84 -14.33
C ILE A 15 -43.58 4.29 -12.91
N ILE A 16 -44.26 5.00 -12.01
CA ILE A 16 -44.49 4.55 -10.62
C ILE A 16 -45.30 3.26 -10.59
N GLN A 17 -46.35 3.14 -11.41
CA GLN A 17 -47.14 1.91 -11.49
C GLN A 17 -46.33 0.73 -12.02
N ASN A 18 -45.50 0.95 -13.04
CA ASN A 18 -44.64 -0.09 -13.60
C ASN A 18 -43.57 -0.56 -12.60
N ILE A 19 -42.96 0.37 -11.85
CA ILE A 19 -42.01 0.03 -10.77
C ILE A 19 -42.71 -0.75 -9.66
N ASN A 20 -43.91 -0.35 -9.26
CA ASN A 20 -44.66 -1.03 -8.21
C ASN A 20 -45.05 -2.46 -8.61
N GLU A 21 -45.50 -2.67 -9.85
CA GLU A 21 -45.80 -4.02 -10.36
C GLU A 21 -44.53 -4.88 -10.51
N LYS A 22 -43.40 -4.29 -10.89
CA LYS A 22 -42.11 -4.98 -10.95
C LYS A 22 -41.63 -5.38 -9.55
N CYS A 23 -41.70 -4.48 -8.56
CA CYS A 23 -41.41 -4.80 -7.16
C CYS A 23 -42.35 -5.87 -6.60
N LYS A 24 -43.63 -5.85 -6.97
CA LYS A 24 -44.60 -6.86 -6.53
C LYS A 24 -44.30 -8.24 -7.12
N LYS A 25 -43.79 -8.30 -8.36
CA LYS A 25 -43.29 -9.53 -8.99
C LYS A 25 -42.00 -10.05 -8.36
N GLU A 26 -41.04 -9.17 -8.04
CA GLU A 26 -39.81 -9.54 -7.33
C GLU A 26 -40.10 -10.01 -5.88
N LEU A 27 -41.06 -9.38 -5.20
CA LEU A 27 -41.55 -9.79 -3.90
C LEU A 27 -42.28 -11.16 -3.96
N TRP A 28 -42.96 -11.45 -5.07
CA TRP A 28 -43.57 -12.77 -5.32
C TRP A 28 -42.52 -13.83 -5.69
N LEU A 29 -41.45 -13.46 -6.41
CA LEU A 29 -40.32 -14.35 -6.71
C LEU A 29 -39.54 -14.71 -5.44
N GLY A 30 -39.33 -13.75 -4.53
CA GLY A 30 -38.79 -13.99 -3.18
C GLY A 30 -39.69 -14.85 -2.29
N LYS A 31 -40.97 -15.01 -2.64
CA LYS A 31 -41.95 -15.82 -1.90
C LYS A 31 -42.03 -17.28 -2.37
N ILE A 32 -41.26 -17.68 -3.38
CA ILE A 32 -41.27 -19.03 -3.97
C ILE A 32 -40.21 -19.97 -3.36
N MET A 33 -39.34 -19.50 -2.45
CA MET A 33 -38.64 -20.42 -1.55
C MET A 33 -39.55 -20.72 -0.35
N SER A 34 -39.96 -21.98 -0.21
CA SER A 34 -40.64 -22.42 1.02
C SER A 34 -39.75 -22.07 2.22
N GLN A 35 -40.35 -21.73 3.37
CA GLN A 35 -39.61 -21.54 4.62
C GLN A 35 -38.64 -22.70 4.92
N SER A 36 -38.98 -23.92 4.48
CA SER A 36 -38.10 -25.10 4.59
C SER A 36 -36.87 -25.05 3.69
N THR A 37 -36.97 -24.56 2.45
CA THR A 37 -35.80 -24.44 1.56
C THR A 37 -34.90 -23.28 1.98
N PHE A 38 -35.48 -22.15 2.42
CA PHE A 38 -34.71 -21.06 3.03
C PHE A 38 -34.00 -21.51 4.31
N SER A 39 -34.70 -22.23 5.19
CA SER A 39 -34.13 -22.78 6.42
C SER A 39 -33.00 -23.76 6.13
N VAL A 40 -33.16 -24.67 5.16
CA VAL A 40 -32.12 -25.65 4.82
C VAL A 40 -30.87 -24.98 4.25
N VAL A 41 -31.02 -24.00 3.35
CA VAL A 41 -29.88 -23.24 2.80
C VAL A 41 -29.20 -22.41 3.88
N PHE A 42 -29.96 -21.79 4.77
CA PHE A 42 -29.40 -20.99 5.87
C PHE A 42 -28.64 -21.87 6.87
N HIS A 43 -29.21 -23.02 7.26
CA HIS A 43 -28.53 -23.96 8.14
C HIS A 43 -27.34 -24.62 7.45
N SER A 44 -27.38 -24.89 6.14
CA SER A 44 -26.23 -25.46 5.42
C SER A 44 -25.07 -24.47 5.35
N ILE A 45 -25.33 -23.18 5.19
CA ILE A 45 -24.32 -22.12 5.24
C ILE A 45 -23.69 -22.05 6.64
N ILE A 46 -24.51 -22.03 7.70
CA ILE A 46 -24.01 -22.04 9.09
C ILE A 46 -23.20 -23.30 9.38
N PHE A 47 -23.63 -24.47 8.90
CA PHE A 47 -22.89 -25.72 9.08
C PHE A 47 -21.53 -25.69 8.38
N LEU A 48 -21.44 -25.02 7.23
CA LEU A 48 -20.18 -24.77 6.52
C LEU A 48 -19.23 -23.89 7.34
N PHE A 49 -19.75 -22.85 7.99
CA PHE A 49 -18.99 -21.99 8.91
C PHE A 49 -18.49 -22.73 10.17
N ILE A 50 -19.26 -23.70 10.69
CA ILE A 50 -18.88 -24.49 11.88
C ILE A 50 -17.93 -25.64 11.54
N ALA A 51 -18.14 -26.30 10.40
CA ALA A 51 -17.34 -27.46 9.97
C ALA A 51 -15.96 -27.07 9.41
N PHE A 52 -15.82 -25.83 8.92
CA PHE A 52 -14.56 -25.31 8.36
C PHE A 52 -14.19 -23.96 8.99
N PRO A 53 -13.85 -23.90 10.29
CA PRO A 53 -13.42 -22.66 10.93
C PRO A 53 -12.15 -22.07 10.28
N GLU A 54 -11.32 -22.92 9.66
CA GLU A 54 -10.12 -22.52 8.91
C GLU A 54 -10.45 -21.67 7.66
N VAL A 55 -11.62 -21.87 7.02
CA VAL A 55 -12.02 -21.11 5.82
C VAL A 55 -12.43 -19.67 6.17
N VAL A 56 -12.90 -19.43 7.40
CA VAL A 56 -13.22 -18.08 7.91
C VAL A 56 -11.97 -17.33 8.36
N ASN A 57 -10.99 -18.06 8.90
CA ASN A 57 -9.73 -17.50 9.38
C ASN A 57 -8.70 -17.20 8.28
N ALA A 58 -8.98 -17.55 7.02
CA ALA A 58 -8.10 -17.29 5.89
C ALA A 58 -8.15 -15.85 5.38
N VAL A 59 -9.13 -15.05 5.80
CA VAL A 59 -9.24 -13.63 5.45
C VAL A 59 -8.61 -12.80 6.58
N GLN A 60 -7.55 -12.07 6.27
CA GLN A 60 -6.94 -11.13 7.23
C GLN A 60 -7.97 -10.09 7.66
N THR A 61 -8.08 -9.84 8.96
CA THR A 61 -8.93 -8.76 9.48
C THR A 61 -8.34 -7.40 9.14
N GLN A 62 -9.16 -6.34 9.09
CA GLN A 62 -8.67 -4.98 8.88
C GLN A 62 -7.55 -4.60 9.87
N ASP A 63 -7.66 -5.03 11.12
CA ASP A 63 -6.64 -4.78 12.14
C ASP A 63 -5.31 -5.51 11.82
N GLN A 64 -5.38 -6.74 11.31
CA GLN A 64 -4.19 -7.48 10.85
C GLN A 64 -3.56 -6.83 9.62
N LEU A 65 -4.37 -6.28 8.71
CA LEU A 65 -3.89 -5.55 7.54
C LEU A 65 -3.15 -4.27 7.92
N VAL A 66 -3.71 -3.49 8.84
CA VAL A 66 -3.06 -2.29 9.38
C VAL A 66 -1.76 -2.65 10.09
N ALA A 67 -1.76 -3.68 10.95
CA ALA A 67 -0.56 -4.12 11.65
C ALA A 67 0.54 -4.61 10.70
N ASN A 68 0.18 -5.28 9.60
CA ASN A 68 1.13 -5.72 8.58
C ASN A 68 1.72 -4.56 7.77
N PHE A 69 0.91 -3.55 7.46
CA PHE A 69 1.43 -2.33 6.85
C PHE A 69 2.41 -1.62 7.79
N ASP A 70 2.06 -1.50 9.08
CA ASP A 70 2.88 -0.83 10.09
C ASP A 70 4.22 -1.52 10.30
N SER A 71 4.25 -2.86 10.32
CA SER A 71 5.51 -3.61 10.42
C SER A 71 6.39 -3.43 9.18
N LYS A 72 5.81 -3.48 7.97
CA LYS A 72 6.56 -3.21 6.73
C LYS A 72 7.06 -1.77 6.65
N LEU A 73 6.28 -0.82 7.15
CA LEU A 73 6.68 0.58 7.29
C LEU A 73 7.87 0.72 8.25
N GLU A 74 7.84 0.06 9.40
CA GLU A 74 8.93 0.09 10.38
C GLU A 74 10.24 -0.42 9.77
N ILE A 75 10.21 -1.58 9.10
CA ILE A 75 11.36 -2.16 8.39
C ILE A 75 11.89 -1.19 7.32
N THR A 76 10.98 -0.59 6.55
CA THR A 76 11.33 0.38 5.52
C THR A 76 12.01 1.61 6.12
N THR A 77 11.48 2.11 7.22
CA THR A 77 12.03 3.24 7.97
C THR A 77 13.42 2.91 8.51
N ASP A 78 13.63 1.70 9.04
CA ASP A 78 14.95 1.23 9.49
C ASP A 78 15.97 1.18 8.34
N ASN A 79 15.55 0.65 7.18
CA ASN A 79 16.40 0.59 6.00
C ASN A 79 16.81 1.97 5.50
N ILE A 80 15.89 2.94 5.50
CA ILE A 80 16.21 4.33 5.15
C ILE A 80 17.13 4.94 6.20
N ALA A 81 16.85 4.75 7.49
CA ALA A 81 17.67 5.30 8.57
C ALA A 81 19.11 4.76 8.54
N ALA A 82 19.28 3.47 8.28
CA ALA A 82 20.60 2.86 8.10
C ALA A 82 21.38 3.49 6.94
N ARG A 83 20.71 3.82 5.82
CA ARG A 83 21.35 4.51 4.68
C ARG A 83 21.78 5.92 5.03
N VAL A 84 20.94 6.68 5.74
CA VAL A 84 21.27 8.03 6.21
C VAL A 84 22.48 7.99 7.13
N LEU A 85 22.49 7.10 8.12
CA LEU A 85 23.58 6.98 9.09
C LEU A 85 24.86 6.41 8.46
N GLY A 86 24.74 5.58 7.42
CA GLY A 86 25.87 5.05 6.66
C GLY A 86 26.45 6.01 5.63
N SER A 87 25.82 7.16 5.39
CA SER A 87 26.30 8.14 4.42
C SER A 87 27.57 8.86 4.91
N LYS A 88 28.47 9.19 3.97
CA LYS A 88 29.78 9.82 4.31
C LYS A 88 29.64 11.25 4.87
N LYS A 89 28.50 11.89 4.65
CA LYS A 89 28.21 13.26 5.07
C LYS A 89 26.92 13.22 5.86
N ARG A 90 26.69 14.22 6.72
CA ARG A 90 25.38 14.37 7.34
C ARG A 90 24.37 14.67 6.23
N VAL A 91 23.31 13.86 6.17
CA VAL A 91 22.22 13.93 5.20
C VAL A 91 20.93 14.30 5.92
N VAL A 92 20.18 15.26 5.39
CA VAL A 92 18.82 15.57 5.81
C VAL A 92 17.82 15.01 4.78
N ILE A 93 16.81 14.27 5.25
CA ILE A 93 15.74 13.72 4.42
C ILE A 93 14.47 14.57 4.56
N THR A 94 13.76 14.77 3.45
CA THR A 94 12.37 15.24 3.45
C THR A 94 11.44 14.20 2.84
N VAL A 95 10.20 14.09 3.33
CA VAL A 95 9.15 13.26 2.73
C VAL A 95 8.10 14.17 2.10
N ILE A 96 7.90 14.05 0.78
CA ILE A 96 7.00 14.95 0.04
C ILE A 96 6.29 14.15 -1.05
N ASP A 97 4.97 14.36 -1.14
CA ASP A 97 4.09 13.92 -2.22
C ASP A 97 4.10 12.41 -2.44
N LEU A 98 3.48 11.70 -1.50
CA LEU A 98 3.07 10.31 -1.69
C LEU A 98 1.71 10.29 -2.41
N PHE A 99 1.69 10.67 -3.68
CA PHE A 99 0.47 10.94 -4.44
C PHE A 99 -0.41 9.70 -4.60
N ASN A 100 -1.70 9.92 -4.81
CA ASN A 100 -2.57 8.84 -5.25
C ASN A 100 -2.13 8.36 -6.65
N HIS A 101 -1.90 7.05 -6.79
CA HIS A 101 -1.40 6.45 -8.02
C HIS A 101 -2.33 6.67 -9.22
N GLU A 102 -3.65 6.67 -8.99
CA GLU A 102 -4.63 6.82 -10.07
C GLU A 102 -4.81 8.27 -10.49
N THR A 103 -4.96 9.18 -9.51
CA THR A 103 -5.26 10.59 -9.80
C THR A 103 -4.01 11.43 -10.03
N GLN A 104 -2.85 10.98 -9.55
CA GLN A 104 -1.60 11.75 -9.52
C GLN A 104 -1.76 13.08 -8.76
N GLU A 105 -2.65 13.09 -7.76
CA GLU A 105 -2.95 14.26 -6.93
C GLU A 105 -2.82 13.92 -5.44
N ARG A 106 -2.68 14.96 -4.60
CA ARG A 106 -2.74 14.83 -3.14
C ARG A 106 -4.17 14.57 -2.70
N ASP A 107 -4.34 13.61 -1.81
CA ASP A 107 -5.59 13.39 -1.10
C ASP A 107 -5.33 13.26 0.41
N THR A 108 -6.38 12.97 1.18
CA THR A 108 -6.25 12.77 2.63
C THR A 108 -5.32 11.62 2.99
N GLN A 109 -5.23 10.59 2.14
CA GLN A 109 -4.33 9.46 2.37
C GLN A 109 -2.88 9.86 2.12
N THR A 110 -2.61 10.74 1.15
CA THR A 110 -1.29 11.37 0.96
C THR A 110 -0.84 12.10 2.23
N ASP A 111 -1.69 12.96 2.80
CA ASP A 111 -1.36 13.72 4.02
C ASP A 111 -1.03 12.77 5.20
N LEU A 112 -1.86 11.74 5.42
CA LEU A 112 -1.66 10.76 6.48
C LEU A 112 -0.38 9.95 6.31
N LEU A 113 -0.04 9.59 5.06
CA LEU A 113 1.17 8.83 4.77
C LEU A 113 2.42 9.70 4.96
N GLU A 114 2.42 10.94 4.45
CA GLU A 114 3.53 11.88 4.63
C GLU A 114 3.83 12.10 6.11
N GLU A 115 2.80 12.37 6.93
CA GLU A 115 2.95 12.53 8.37
C GLU A 115 3.51 11.26 9.02
N LYS A 116 2.92 10.09 8.71
CA LYS A 116 3.30 8.81 9.32
C LYS A 116 4.73 8.40 8.98
N PHE A 117 5.15 8.52 7.72
CA PHE A 117 6.52 8.23 7.30
C PHE A 117 7.51 9.22 7.94
N THR A 118 7.17 10.51 7.95
CA THR A 118 8.01 11.56 8.54
C THR A 118 8.20 11.31 10.04
N ASP A 119 7.13 11.04 10.79
CA ASP A 119 7.20 10.77 12.22
C ASP A 119 8.00 9.50 12.53
N SER A 120 7.86 8.47 11.69
CA SER A 120 8.60 7.22 11.84
C SER A 120 10.09 7.44 11.64
N LEU A 121 10.47 8.22 10.61
CA LEU A 121 11.85 8.60 10.36
C LEU A 121 12.39 9.52 11.47
N TYR A 122 11.62 10.52 11.88
CA TYR A 122 12.01 11.51 12.89
C TYR A 122 12.31 10.85 14.24
N LYS A 123 11.56 9.82 14.64
CA LYS A 123 11.86 9.02 15.85
C LYS A 123 13.25 8.37 15.81
N LYS A 124 13.73 8.00 14.62
CA LYS A 124 15.03 7.34 14.41
C LYS A 124 16.14 8.35 14.10
N LEU A 125 15.79 9.50 13.52
CA LEU A 125 16.69 10.50 12.96
C LEU A 125 16.23 11.94 13.30
N PRO A 126 16.14 12.32 14.58
CA PRO A 126 15.46 13.54 15.03
C PRO A 126 16.03 14.86 14.49
N ASP A 127 17.31 14.87 14.08
CA ASP A 127 17.97 16.05 13.52
C ASP A 127 18.29 15.91 12.02
N GLN A 128 17.80 14.86 11.36
CA GLN A 128 18.11 14.54 9.96
C GLN A 128 16.85 14.32 9.12
N VAL A 129 15.70 14.78 9.63
CA VAL A 129 14.40 14.68 8.98
C VAL A 129 13.72 16.03 9.06
N VAL A 130 13.25 16.53 7.92
CA VAL A 130 12.42 17.74 7.87
C VAL A 130 11.04 17.38 8.43
N PRO A 131 10.58 18.06 9.50
CA PRO A 131 9.29 17.74 10.11
C PRO A 131 8.10 17.97 9.16
N TYR A 132 7.06 17.16 9.28
CA TYR A 132 5.90 17.23 8.40
C TYR A 132 5.21 18.60 8.42
N PHE A 133 5.11 19.24 9.60
CA PHE A 133 4.50 20.56 9.73
C PHE A 133 5.23 21.64 8.93
N GLU A 134 6.55 21.48 8.71
CA GLU A 134 7.35 22.42 7.92
C GLU A 134 6.97 22.31 6.44
N ILE A 135 6.76 21.10 5.93
CA ILE A 135 6.28 20.87 4.56
C ILE A 135 4.90 21.49 4.35
N VAL A 136 3.99 21.33 5.34
CA VAL A 136 2.66 21.96 5.31
C VAL A 136 2.78 23.48 5.27
N TYR A 137 3.66 24.06 6.09
CA TYR A 137 3.90 25.50 6.10
C TYR A 137 4.45 26.01 4.76
N LEU A 138 5.45 25.33 4.18
CA LEU A 138 6.04 25.70 2.90
C LEU A 138 5.00 25.70 1.77
N ARG A 139 4.09 24.73 1.75
CA ARG A 139 2.99 24.70 0.77
C ARG A 139 2.02 25.88 0.94
N LEU A 140 1.72 26.26 2.19
CA LEU A 140 0.89 27.43 2.48
C LEU A 140 1.57 28.74 2.07
N GLU A 141 2.86 28.89 2.37
CA GLU A 141 3.66 30.04 1.97
C GLU A 141 3.76 30.14 0.44
N TRP A 142 3.99 29.03 -0.25
CA TRP A 142 4.02 28.98 -1.70
C TRP A 142 2.69 29.42 -2.31
N ARG A 143 1.55 28.88 -1.82
CA ARG A 143 0.20 29.28 -2.27
C ARG A 143 -0.10 30.75 -1.98
N SER A 144 0.39 31.28 -0.85
CA SER A 144 0.28 32.70 -0.51
C SER A 144 1.12 33.58 -1.44
N THR A 145 2.26 33.09 -1.90
CA THR A 145 3.18 33.81 -2.79
C THR A 145 2.68 33.84 -4.23
N PHE A 146 2.02 32.77 -4.69
CA PHE A 146 1.52 32.61 -6.06
C PHE A 146 0.00 32.38 -6.11
N PRO A 147 -0.83 33.35 -5.65
CA PRO A 147 -2.29 33.17 -5.53
C PRO A 147 -3.01 32.95 -6.87
N GLU A 148 -2.39 33.32 -7.99
CA GLU A 148 -2.89 33.10 -9.35
C GLU A 148 -2.75 31.65 -9.82
N ILE A 149 -1.85 30.88 -9.23
CA ILE A 149 -1.62 29.48 -9.57
C ILE A 149 -2.64 28.61 -8.83
N LYS A 150 -3.43 27.85 -9.61
CA LYS A 150 -4.54 27.05 -9.07
C LYS A 150 -4.19 25.61 -8.77
N HIS A 151 -3.08 25.11 -9.30
CA HIS A 151 -2.59 23.77 -9.03
C HIS A 151 -1.66 23.79 -7.82
N ASP A 152 -1.40 22.60 -7.28
CA ASP A 152 -0.44 22.44 -6.20
C ASP A 152 1.01 22.71 -6.69
N PRO A 153 1.91 23.15 -5.80
CA PRO A 153 3.33 23.26 -6.12
C PRO A 153 3.90 21.91 -6.55
N LEU A 154 4.92 21.93 -7.40
CA LEU A 154 5.64 20.71 -7.76
C LEU A 154 6.41 20.17 -6.55
N THR A 155 6.52 18.85 -6.45
CA THR A 155 7.25 18.14 -5.39
C THR A 155 8.67 18.66 -5.24
N GLU A 156 9.37 18.81 -6.36
CA GLU A 156 10.75 19.31 -6.42
C GLU A 156 10.86 20.75 -5.93
N ASP A 157 9.87 21.59 -6.22
CA ASP A 157 9.87 23.00 -5.79
C ASP A 157 9.76 23.09 -4.27
N ILE A 158 8.86 22.30 -3.66
CA ILE A 158 8.77 22.22 -2.20
C ILE A 158 10.03 21.59 -1.61
N ALA A 159 10.55 20.52 -2.20
CA ALA A 159 11.75 19.85 -1.73
C ALA A 159 12.95 20.81 -1.65
N LYS A 160 13.14 21.63 -2.70
CA LYS A 160 14.21 22.64 -2.76
C LYS A 160 14.10 23.70 -1.66
N LEU A 161 12.89 23.98 -1.15
CA LEU A 161 12.69 24.94 -0.04
C LEU A 161 13.07 24.38 1.33
N THR A 162 13.12 23.06 1.50
CA THR A 162 13.42 22.41 2.78
C THR A 162 14.91 22.36 3.14
N ASN A 163 15.79 22.71 2.21
CA ASN A 163 17.25 22.48 2.30
C ASN A 163 17.63 21.02 2.61
N ALA A 164 16.76 20.05 2.32
CA ALA A 164 17.08 18.64 2.45
C ALA A 164 18.12 18.22 1.41
N ASP A 165 18.89 17.18 1.75
CA ASP A 165 19.82 16.54 0.84
C ASP A 165 19.12 15.46 0.01
N TRP A 166 18.22 14.69 0.62
CA TRP A 166 17.48 13.60 -0.02
C TRP A 166 15.97 13.80 0.05
N LEU A 167 15.27 13.35 -0.98
CA LEU A 167 13.81 13.38 -1.11
C LEU A 167 13.24 11.96 -1.13
N LEU A 168 12.35 11.66 -0.19
CA LEU A 168 11.48 10.49 -0.24
C LEU A 168 10.12 10.90 -0.82
N THR A 169 9.76 10.33 -1.95
CA THR A 169 8.49 10.57 -2.65
C THR A 169 7.91 9.26 -3.18
N GLY A 170 6.78 9.29 -3.88
CA GLY A 170 6.23 8.13 -4.55
C GLY A 170 4.71 8.15 -4.69
N THR A 171 4.10 6.97 -4.77
CA THR A 171 2.65 6.87 -4.98
C THR A 171 2.01 5.83 -4.08
N HIS A 172 0.78 6.08 -3.64
CA HIS A 172 -0.02 5.14 -2.88
C HIS A 172 -1.26 4.68 -3.66
N GLN A 173 -1.74 3.49 -3.35
CA GLN A 173 -3.00 2.95 -3.87
C GLN A 173 -3.65 2.06 -2.82
N THR A 174 -4.98 1.98 -2.84
CA THR A 174 -5.73 1.06 -1.98
C THR A 174 -6.56 0.13 -2.85
N ASN A 175 -6.16 -1.13 -2.93
CA ASN A 175 -6.84 -2.16 -3.72
C ASN A 175 -7.51 -3.16 -2.77
N ASP A 176 -8.82 -3.37 -2.90
CA ASP A 176 -9.59 -4.28 -2.04
C ASP A 176 -9.40 -4.03 -0.53
N GLY A 177 -9.22 -2.75 -0.14
CA GLY A 177 -8.96 -2.34 1.25
C GLY A 177 -7.50 -2.51 1.70
N LEU A 178 -6.62 -2.98 0.81
CA LEU A 178 -5.19 -3.15 1.05
C LEU A 178 -4.40 -1.94 0.55
N LEU A 179 -3.76 -1.24 1.48
CA LEU A 179 -2.90 -0.11 1.18
C LEU A 179 -1.52 -0.59 0.70
N SER A 180 -1.07 -0.02 -0.41
CA SER A 180 0.28 -0.17 -0.94
C SER A 180 0.87 1.20 -1.25
N VAL A 181 2.16 1.39 -0.94
CA VAL A 181 2.90 2.64 -1.18
C VAL A 181 4.20 2.30 -1.89
N SER A 182 4.34 2.75 -3.12
CA SER A 182 5.63 2.79 -3.83
C SER A 182 6.42 3.98 -3.34
N LEU A 183 7.66 3.76 -2.95
CA LEU A 183 8.57 4.78 -2.42
C LEU A 183 9.82 4.84 -3.26
N GLU A 184 10.27 6.07 -3.49
CA GLU A 184 11.47 6.40 -4.24
C GLU A 184 12.27 7.44 -3.45
N LEU A 185 13.55 7.17 -3.25
CA LEU A 185 14.47 8.01 -2.51
C LEU A 185 15.51 8.57 -3.48
N TYR A 186 15.57 9.89 -3.59
CA TYR A 186 16.44 10.61 -4.52
C TYR A 186 17.48 11.46 -3.77
N ASP A 187 18.66 11.62 -4.37
CA ASP A 187 19.56 12.73 -4.03
C ASP A 187 19.07 14.01 -4.72
N LEU A 188 18.71 15.03 -3.96
CA LEU A 188 18.13 16.27 -4.51
C LEU A 188 19.12 17.09 -5.34
N LYS A 189 20.43 16.89 -5.13
CA LYS A 189 21.46 17.65 -5.83
C LYS A 189 21.80 17.03 -7.18
N SER A 190 21.92 15.71 -7.23
CA SER A 190 22.25 15.00 -8.48
C SER A 190 21.03 14.47 -9.22
N GLU A 191 19.86 14.46 -8.58
CA GLU A 191 18.61 13.86 -9.07
C GLU A 191 18.73 12.34 -9.27
N ASP A 192 19.74 11.71 -8.64
CA ASP A 192 19.95 10.27 -8.73
C ASP A 192 18.99 9.51 -7.83
N LEU A 193 18.38 8.45 -8.37
CA LEU A 193 17.64 7.48 -7.58
C LEU A 193 18.61 6.67 -6.71
N LEU A 194 18.50 6.81 -5.39
CA LEU A 194 19.33 6.11 -4.41
C LEU A 194 18.72 4.78 -4.01
N TRP A 195 17.39 4.73 -3.91
CA TRP A 195 16.68 3.55 -3.45
C TRP A 195 15.19 3.61 -3.80
N GLN A 196 14.56 2.44 -3.95
CA GLN A 196 13.11 2.33 -4.12
C GLN A 196 12.58 1.06 -3.44
N THR A 197 11.30 1.08 -3.04
CA THR A 197 10.60 -0.12 -2.57
C THR A 197 9.08 0.02 -2.68
N VAL A 198 8.37 -1.05 -2.34
CA VAL A 198 6.93 -1.02 -2.11
C VAL A 198 6.63 -1.46 -0.67
N VAL A 199 5.88 -0.64 0.05
CA VAL A 199 5.38 -0.92 1.41
C VAL A 199 3.92 -1.36 1.31
N GLY A 200 3.55 -2.45 2.00
CA GLY A 200 2.20 -3.01 1.97
C GLY A 200 2.13 -4.41 1.34
N ILE A 201 0.92 -4.92 1.12
CA ILE A 201 0.72 -6.25 0.51
C ILE A 201 0.70 -6.09 -1.00
N ASN A 202 1.73 -6.64 -1.62
CA ASN A 202 1.69 -6.99 -3.03
C ASN A 202 1.27 -8.46 -3.06
N SER A 203 -0.01 -8.74 -3.31
CA SER A 203 -0.53 -10.12 -3.39
C SER A 203 0.19 -10.97 -4.44
N THR A 204 1.00 -10.34 -5.31
CA THR A 204 1.78 -11.01 -6.36
C THR A 204 3.28 -11.14 -6.04
N ILE A 205 3.89 -10.28 -5.20
CA ILE A 205 5.37 -10.29 -5.02
C ILE A 205 5.82 -11.14 -3.83
N GLU A 206 5.00 -11.38 -2.82
CA GLU A 206 5.39 -12.28 -1.71
C GLU A 206 5.77 -13.68 -2.22
N ASN A 207 5.07 -14.20 -3.24
CA ASN A 207 5.42 -15.49 -3.84
C ASN A 207 6.74 -15.48 -4.64
N ASP A 208 7.11 -14.36 -5.29
CA ASP A 208 8.31 -14.32 -6.13
C ASP A 208 9.57 -14.02 -5.32
N LEU A 209 9.49 -13.19 -4.28
CA LEU A 209 10.63 -12.89 -3.41
C LEU A 209 10.92 -14.03 -2.42
N GLU A 210 9.88 -14.68 -1.88
CA GLU A 210 10.04 -15.83 -0.98
C GLU A 210 10.55 -17.07 -1.75
N LYS A 211 10.14 -17.25 -3.01
CA LYS A 211 10.69 -18.27 -3.91
C LYS A 211 12.16 -18.00 -4.25
N ASN A 212 12.56 -16.76 -4.49
CA ASN A 212 13.95 -16.42 -4.80
C ASN A 212 14.87 -16.54 -3.57
N ALA A 213 14.40 -16.17 -2.39
CA ALA A 213 15.14 -16.35 -1.13
C ALA A 213 15.28 -17.84 -0.73
N GLN A 214 14.28 -18.68 -1.02
CA GLN A 214 14.40 -20.14 -0.84
C GLN A 214 15.34 -20.79 -1.87
N LEU A 215 15.42 -20.24 -3.09
CA LEU A 215 16.35 -20.70 -4.13
C LEU A 215 17.81 -20.37 -3.80
N GLU A 216 18.10 -19.21 -3.23
CA GLU A 216 19.47 -18.86 -2.77
C GLU A 216 19.91 -19.72 -1.58
N ASN A 217 19.04 -19.91 -0.58
CA ASN A 217 19.37 -20.76 0.58
C ASN A 217 19.53 -22.24 0.20
N GLY A 218 18.73 -22.75 -0.75
CA GLY A 218 18.86 -24.13 -1.25
C GLY A 218 20.13 -24.34 -2.08
N LEU A 219 20.60 -23.32 -2.80
CA LEU A 219 21.84 -23.38 -3.58
C LEU A 219 23.08 -23.35 -2.68
N GLU A 220 23.05 -22.60 -1.57
CA GLU A 220 24.13 -22.59 -0.58
C GLU A 220 24.24 -23.93 0.18
N GLU A 221 23.12 -24.58 0.52
CA GLU A 221 23.11 -25.92 1.13
C GLU A 221 23.62 -27.01 0.17
N GLU A 222 23.27 -26.95 -1.13
CA GLU A 222 23.74 -27.91 -2.13
C GLU A 222 25.25 -27.74 -2.43
N VAL A 223 25.75 -26.50 -2.42
CA VAL A 223 27.19 -26.20 -2.61
C VAL A 223 28.00 -26.60 -1.37
N ALA A 224 27.48 -26.38 -0.15
CA ALA A 224 28.14 -26.80 1.08
C ALA A 224 28.26 -28.33 1.20
N GLN A 225 27.21 -29.08 0.85
CA GLN A 225 27.24 -30.55 0.87
C GLN A 225 28.18 -31.15 -0.19
N LYS A 226 28.31 -30.51 -1.36
CA LYS A 226 29.25 -30.95 -2.41
C LYS A 226 30.73 -30.68 -2.05
N PHE A 227 31.01 -29.68 -1.20
CA PHE A 227 32.36 -29.38 -0.75
C PHE A 227 32.84 -30.36 0.34
N GLU A 228 31.95 -30.79 1.25
CA GLU A 228 32.29 -31.80 2.26
C GLU A 228 32.48 -33.21 1.68
N GLN A 229 31.71 -33.60 0.65
CA GLN A 229 31.90 -34.91 0.00
C GLN A 229 33.18 -35.03 -0.84
N ASN A 230 33.68 -33.92 -1.41
CA ASN A 230 34.87 -33.93 -2.26
C ASN A 230 36.18 -33.79 -1.49
N SER A 231 36.14 -33.37 -0.22
CA SER A 231 37.33 -33.22 0.62
C SER A 231 37.67 -34.49 1.42
N SER A 232 36.80 -35.51 1.43
CA SER A 232 37.07 -36.82 2.04
C SER A 232 37.71 -37.86 1.09
N LEU A 233 38.10 -37.46 -0.13
CA LEU A 233 38.60 -38.36 -1.18
C LEU A 233 39.94 -37.87 -1.77
N PHE A 234 40.87 -37.44 -0.91
CA PHE A 234 42.28 -37.34 -1.28
C PHE A 234 43.10 -38.33 -0.44
N PRO A 235 43.66 -39.40 -1.03
CA PRO A 235 44.59 -40.26 -0.34
C PRO A 235 45.92 -39.51 -0.15
N THR A 236 46.37 -39.39 1.10
CA THR A 236 47.66 -38.83 1.47
C THR A 236 48.77 -39.69 0.85
N GLN A 237 49.45 -39.18 -0.19
CA GLN A 237 50.75 -39.69 -0.60
C GLN A 237 51.78 -39.33 0.47
N ASN A 238 52.31 -40.35 1.16
CA ASN A 238 53.51 -40.22 1.97
C ASN A 238 54.73 -40.54 1.10
N ASP A 239 55.57 -39.51 0.92
CA ASP A 239 56.97 -39.52 0.51
C ASP A 239 57.67 -38.63 1.56
N THR A 240 58.81 -38.91 2.20
CA THR A 240 59.86 -39.94 2.13
C THR A 240 60.73 -39.78 3.39
N GLN A 241 61.28 -40.86 3.96
CA GLN A 241 62.70 -40.95 4.38
C GLN A 241 63.07 -42.37 4.78
#